data_AF-A0A7Y4SXA1-F1
#
_entry.id   AF-A0A7Y4SXA1-F1
#
_cell.length_a   1.000
_cell.length_b   1.000
_cell.length_c   1.000
_cell.angle_alpha   90.00
_cell.angle_beta   90.00
_cell.angle_gamma   90.00
#
_symmetry.space_group_name_H-M   'P 1'
#
loop_
_entity.id
_entity.type
_entity.pdbx_description
1 polymer ?
#
loop_
_entity_poly.entity_id
_entity_poly.type
_entity_poly.pdbx_seq_one_letter_code
_entity_poly.pdbx_strand_id
1 'polypeptide(L)'
;MSLVAFTLAFSAPFQAPGTLLEPPPGWGRERLEFPLSFAPELAHEGFEELAFSPGMFAPDSDSYFSYALALRLEGELVIDEAFLDSFLETYYRGLCRAVAGERGLTLDLAAISAEVRREGSHFRARISMFDAFVTGKPLELALELEAHAAPRATEILGLASPLDTEAPVWEELHALGARWRAARPVPVLLNHVFFVVERATYDALTHSEFLRTFAVTEERETVRGDGSYTGFYLYGRNTYFEFLPPGAAGMSAGSTGLALGLETAHATDELAQRLGEHGVRSQAFPISRALEGETLPWFRLLGMEMPSAALTVFTMEYDPGFLARWHSDLAPAHPGLARADVLERYAASLDAAESRASQPFADVREVRLALDDAQRERLLAVCAASGYELEERDAQHVVHAPGFRLVLGVAASPGGITGLELALSRPLAREPLELGQVTLSFHARGASLVLRP
;
A
#
# COMPACT_ATOMS: atom_id res chain seq x y z
N MET A 1 -8.32 46.50 -27.52
CA MET A 1 -8.31 45.11 -28.01
C MET A 1 -7.32 44.35 -27.16
N SER A 2 -7.78 43.73 -26.05
CA SER A 2 -6.93 42.89 -25.20
C SER A 2 -7.11 41.45 -25.62
N LEU A 3 -6.01 40.83 -26.04
CA LEU A 3 -5.91 39.41 -26.34
C LEU A 3 -5.94 38.65 -25.00
N VAL A 4 -7.04 37.92 -24.74
CA VAL A 4 -7.10 36.95 -23.64
C VAL A 4 -6.35 35.72 -24.11
N ALA A 5 -5.22 35.43 -23.48
CA ALA A 5 -4.51 34.18 -23.65
C ALA A 5 -5.33 33.07 -22.96
N PHE A 6 -5.94 32.19 -23.75
CA PHE A 6 -6.46 30.91 -23.26
C PHE A 6 -5.28 30.01 -22.94
N THR A 7 -4.99 29.82 -21.65
CA THR A 7 -4.13 28.73 -21.19
C THR A 7 -4.89 27.44 -21.43
N LEU A 8 -4.47 26.66 -22.42
CA LEU A 8 -4.95 25.30 -22.63
C LEU A 8 -4.53 24.47 -21.41
N ALA A 9 -5.50 24.07 -20.59
CA ALA A 9 -5.33 23.02 -19.61
C ALA A 9 -5.06 21.72 -20.37
N PHE A 10 -3.81 21.27 -20.36
CA PHE A 10 -3.49 19.90 -20.75
C PHE A 10 -3.92 19.00 -19.60
N SER A 11 -5.18 18.55 -19.61
CA SER A 11 -5.53 17.34 -18.88
C SER A 11 -4.72 16.21 -19.53
N ALA A 12 -3.67 15.75 -18.86
CA ALA A 12 -3.04 14.50 -19.25
C ALA A 12 -4.12 13.42 -19.13
N PRO A 13 -4.52 12.75 -20.23
CA PRO A 13 -5.47 11.65 -20.13
C PRO A 13 -4.88 10.59 -19.21
N PHE A 14 -5.74 9.86 -18.47
CA PHE A 14 -5.35 8.61 -17.83
C PHE A 14 -4.63 7.76 -18.88
N GLN A 15 -3.32 7.65 -18.75
CA GLN A 15 -2.54 6.83 -19.65
C GLN A 15 -2.92 5.40 -19.31
N ALA A 16 -3.55 4.70 -20.26
CA ALA A 16 -3.83 3.28 -20.09
C ALA A 16 -2.54 2.61 -19.59
N PRO A 17 -2.59 1.77 -18.55
CA PRO A 17 -1.39 1.19 -17.98
C PRO A 17 -0.59 0.55 -19.12
N GLY A 18 0.70 0.86 -19.17
CA GLY A 18 1.61 0.23 -20.11
C GLY A 18 1.59 -1.29 -19.94
N THR A 19 2.18 -2.00 -20.90
CA THR A 19 2.43 -3.44 -20.76
C THR A 19 3.12 -3.73 -19.42
N LEU A 20 2.65 -4.76 -18.71
CA LEU A 20 3.22 -5.22 -17.44
C LEU A 20 4.39 -6.17 -17.67
N LEU A 21 4.36 -6.95 -18.77
CA LEU A 21 5.36 -7.97 -19.11
C LEU A 21 6.12 -7.68 -20.40
N GLU A 22 7.45 -7.63 -20.32
CA GLU A 22 8.35 -7.51 -21.45
C GLU A 22 9.15 -8.80 -21.67
N PRO A 23 8.60 -9.81 -22.39
CA PRO A 23 9.28 -11.06 -22.59
C PRO A 23 10.31 -11.05 -23.70
N PRO A 24 11.30 -11.98 -23.64
CA PRO A 24 12.32 -12.06 -24.65
C PRO A 24 11.72 -12.48 -26.01
N PRO A 25 12.44 -12.23 -27.12
CA PRO A 25 11.96 -12.61 -28.44
C PRO A 25 11.62 -14.10 -28.53
N GLY A 26 10.50 -14.43 -29.19
CA GLY A 26 10.05 -15.80 -29.40
C GLY A 26 9.01 -16.29 -28.39
N TRP A 27 8.84 -15.61 -27.25
CA TRP A 27 7.73 -15.87 -26.33
C TRP A 27 6.42 -15.37 -26.92
N GLY A 28 5.36 -16.17 -26.75
CA GLY A 28 4.02 -15.74 -27.10
C GLY A 28 3.45 -14.80 -26.05
N ARG A 29 2.49 -13.97 -26.46
CA ARG A 29 1.85 -12.96 -25.61
C ARG A 29 0.36 -12.96 -25.80
N GLU A 30 -0.36 -12.76 -24.71
CA GLU A 30 -1.81 -12.62 -24.70
C GLU A 30 -2.22 -11.58 -23.65
N ARG A 31 -3.34 -10.90 -23.88
CA ARG A 31 -3.94 -9.98 -22.92
C ARG A 31 -5.43 -10.23 -22.84
N LEU A 32 -5.93 -10.34 -21.62
CA LEU A 32 -7.33 -10.60 -21.29
C LEU A 32 -7.85 -9.49 -20.39
N GLU A 33 -9.07 -9.03 -20.62
CA GLU A 33 -9.71 -8.02 -19.78
C GLU A 33 -10.62 -8.72 -18.75
N PHE A 34 -10.66 -8.20 -17.53
CA PHE A 34 -11.61 -8.66 -16.52
C PHE A 34 -13.01 -8.05 -16.78
N PRO A 35 -14.10 -8.78 -16.45
CA PRO A 35 -14.12 -10.13 -15.91
C PRO A 35 -13.70 -11.18 -16.96
N LEU A 36 -12.89 -12.17 -16.53
CA LEU A 36 -12.40 -13.23 -17.40
C LEU A 36 -13.56 -14.12 -17.86
N SER A 37 -13.68 -14.34 -19.17
CA SER A 37 -14.80 -15.10 -19.75
C SER A 37 -14.89 -16.54 -19.24
N PHE A 38 -13.75 -17.16 -18.91
CA PHE A 38 -13.67 -18.51 -18.37
C PHE A 38 -13.82 -18.59 -16.84
N ALA A 39 -13.67 -17.48 -16.13
CA ALA A 39 -13.76 -17.38 -14.67
C ALA A 39 -14.53 -16.11 -14.25
N PRO A 40 -15.80 -15.94 -14.66
CA PRO A 40 -16.60 -14.75 -14.35
C PRO A 40 -16.88 -14.57 -12.85
N GLU A 41 -16.67 -15.62 -12.04
CA GLU A 41 -16.76 -15.55 -10.59
C GLU A 41 -15.65 -14.68 -9.97
N LEU A 42 -14.53 -14.48 -10.69
CA LEU A 42 -13.50 -13.49 -10.36
C LEU A 42 -13.99 -12.09 -10.77
N ALA A 43 -14.87 -11.53 -9.95
CA ALA A 43 -15.54 -10.25 -10.17
C ALA A 43 -14.63 -9.03 -9.91
N HIS A 44 -13.46 -9.02 -10.55
CA HIS A 44 -12.53 -7.89 -10.56
C HIS A 44 -12.73 -7.04 -11.82
N GLU A 45 -12.18 -5.82 -11.78
CA GLU A 45 -11.99 -4.97 -12.95
C GLU A 45 -10.48 -4.83 -13.22
N GLY A 46 -10.08 -4.59 -14.46
CA GLY A 46 -8.67 -4.52 -14.87
C GLY A 46 -8.33 -5.54 -15.95
N PHE A 47 -7.07 -5.99 -16.00
CA PHE A 47 -6.59 -6.89 -17.06
C PHE A 47 -5.51 -7.88 -16.59
N GLU A 48 -5.31 -8.92 -17.38
CA GLU A 48 -4.25 -9.91 -17.29
C GLU A 48 -3.38 -9.84 -18.56
N GLU A 49 -2.07 -9.89 -18.40
CA GLU A 49 -1.12 -10.16 -19.48
C GLU A 49 -0.43 -11.51 -19.23
N LEU A 50 -0.35 -12.33 -20.28
CA LEU A 50 0.33 -13.61 -20.27
C LEU A 50 1.54 -13.54 -21.21
N ALA A 51 2.64 -14.16 -20.79
CA ALA A 51 3.79 -14.43 -21.63
C ALA A 51 4.14 -15.91 -21.51
N PHE A 52 3.99 -16.68 -22.58
CA PHE A 52 4.22 -18.12 -22.57
C PHE A 52 5.47 -18.50 -23.36
N SER A 53 6.22 -19.47 -22.84
CA SER A 53 7.46 -19.95 -23.43
C SER A 53 7.21 -20.54 -24.83
N PRO A 54 8.24 -20.60 -25.71
CA PRO A 54 8.11 -21.22 -27.02
C PRO A 54 7.63 -22.69 -26.98
N GLY A 55 7.97 -23.42 -25.90
CA GLY A 55 7.61 -24.82 -25.70
C GLY A 55 6.30 -25.05 -24.93
N MET A 56 5.55 -24.01 -24.56
CA MET A 56 4.34 -24.08 -23.72
C MET A 56 3.40 -25.25 -24.09
N PHE A 57 3.19 -25.48 -25.40
CA PHE A 57 2.26 -26.49 -25.92
C PHE A 57 2.95 -27.78 -26.43
N ALA A 58 4.21 -28.01 -26.08
CA ALA A 58 4.99 -29.19 -26.49
C ALA A 58 5.40 -30.02 -25.25
N PRO A 59 4.70 -31.14 -24.95
CA PRO A 59 4.92 -31.93 -23.73
C PRO A 59 6.35 -32.44 -23.49
N ASP A 60 7.13 -32.61 -24.56
CA ASP A 60 8.52 -33.09 -24.50
C ASP A 60 9.54 -31.93 -24.46
N SER A 61 9.10 -30.66 -24.40
CA SER A 61 9.97 -29.49 -24.34
C SER A 61 10.49 -29.24 -22.92
N ASP A 62 11.73 -28.77 -22.85
CA ASP A 62 12.39 -28.18 -21.68
C ASP A 62 11.76 -26.86 -21.17
N SER A 63 10.74 -26.34 -21.85
CA SER A 63 9.96 -25.18 -21.42
C SER A 63 8.45 -25.47 -21.42
N TYR A 64 8.06 -26.75 -21.43
CA TYR A 64 6.67 -27.18 -21.42
C TYR A 64 5.87 -26.51 -20.29
N PHE A 65 4.65 -26.08 -20.63
CA PHE A 65 3.69 -25.44 -19.73
C PHE A 65 4.27 -24.30 -18.87
N SER A 66 5.29 -23.60 -19.37
CA SER A 66 5.97 -22.53 -18.63
C SER A 66 5.57 -21.16 -19.13
N TYR A 67 5.18 -20.27 -18.23
CA TYR A 67 4.67 -18.93 -18.58
C TYR A 67 4.76 -17.97 -17.39
N ALA A 68 4.67 -16.68 -17.67
CA ALA A 68 4.42 -15.65 -16.69
C ALA A 68 3.01 -15.08 -16.89
N LEU A 69 2.34 -14.76 -15.80
CA LEU A 69 1.10 -13.99 -15.76
C LEU A 69 1.35 -12.70 -14.98
N ALA A 70 0.75 -11.60 -15.43
CA ALA A 70 0.74 -10.35 -14.70
C ALA A 70 -0.68 -9.78 -14.70
N LEU A 71 -1.23 -9.60 -13.51
CA LEU A 71 -2.54 -9.01 -13.29
C LEU A 71 -2.37 -7.55 -12.91
N ARG A 72 -3.25 -6.70 -13.41
CA ARG A 72 -3.54 -5.39 -12.81
C ARG A 72 -5.01 -5.34 -12.48
N LEU A 73 -5.33 -5.42 -11.20
CA LEU A 73 -6.69 -5.41 -10.68
C LEU A 73 -7.00 -4.02 -10.13
N GLU A 74 -8.15 -3.46 -10.48
CA GLU A 74 -8.56 -2.16 -9.94
C GLU A 74 -8.88 -2.25 -8.45
N GLY A 75 -8.46 -1.20 -7.72
CA GLY A 75 -8.64 -1.08 -6.29
C GLY A 75 -7.48 -1.65 -5.45
N GLU A 76 -7.66 -1.50 -4.14
CA GLU A 76 -6.68 -1.88 -3.13
C GLU A 76 -7.08 -3.22 -2.53
N LEU A 77 -6.40 -4.27 -2.96
CA LEU A 77 -6.66 -5.64 -2.52
C LEU A 77 -5.67 -6.02 -1.43
N VAL A 78 -6.18 -6.69 -0.39
CA VAL A 78 -5.32 -7.36 0.59
C VAL A 78 -4.93 -8.70 -0.03
N ILE A 79 -3.65 -8.81 -0.42
CA ILE A 79 -3.12 -10.04 -0.99
C ILE A 79 -2.55 -10.90 0.12
N ASP A 80 -3.31 -11.92 0.49
CA ASP A 80 -2.91 -12.96 1.43
C ASP A 80 -3.08 -14.36 0.82
N GLU A 81 -2.66 -15.37 1.57
CA GLU A 81 -2.70 -16.76 1.18
C GLU A 81 -4.14 -17.20 0.84
N ALA A 82 -5.12 -16.76 1.63
CA ALA A 82 -6.52 -17.10 1.42
C ALA A 82 -7.08 -16.45 0.14
N PHE A 83 -6.71 -15.20 -0.14
CA PHE A 83 -7.05 -14.53 -1.39
C PHE A 83 -6.48 -15.30 -2.58
N LEU A 84 -5.18 -15.61 -2.56
CA LEU A 84 -4.50 -16.28 -3.67
C LEU A 84 -4.98 -17.73 -3.87
N ASP A 85 -5.22 -18.49 -2.80
CA ASP A 85 -5.80 -19.84 -2.86
C ASP A 85 -7.13 -19.82 -3.62
N SER A 86 -8.05 -18.96 -3.15
CA SER A 86 -9.38 -18.83 -3.76
C SER A 86 -9.31 -18.30 -5.19
N PHE A 87 -8.42 -17.35 -5.46
CA PHE A 87 -8.26 -16.75 -6.79
C PHE A 87 -7.74 -17.79 -7.79
N LEU A 88 -6.62 -18.46 -7.48
CA LEU A 88 -5.97 -19.41 -8.37
C LEU A 88 -6.83 -20.65 -8.61
N GLU A 89 -7.49 -21.17 -7.58
CA GLU A 89 -8.40 -22.30 -7.73
C GLU A 89 -9.55 -21.96 -8.69
N THR A 90 -10.17 -20.79 -8.52
CA THR A 90 -11.27 -20.33 -9.39
C THR A 90 -10.77 -20.12 -10.82
N TYR A 91 -9.59 -19.48 -10.97
CA TYR A 91 -8.95 -19.22 -12.26
C TYR A 91 -8.71 -20.52 -13.05
N TYR A 92 -7.98 -21.48 -12.47
CA TYR A 92 -7.62 -22.72 -13.17
C TYR A 92 -8.82 -23.65 -13.39
N ARG A 93 -9.78 -23.69 -12.45
CA ARG A 93 -11.02 -24.46 -12.62
C ARG A 93 -11.84 -23.92 -13.79
N GLY A 94 -11.93 -22.60 -13.90
CA GLY A 94 -12.56 -21.91 -15.03
C GLY A 94 -11.86 -22.21 -16.36
N LEU A 95 -10.54 -22.04 -16.39
CA LEU A 95 -9.72 -22.26 -17.58
C LEU A 95 -9.80 -23.70 -18.10
N CYS A 96 -9.59 -24.70 -17.23
CA CYS A 96 -9.69 -26.10 -17.60
C CYS A 96 -11.08 -26.45 -18.14
N ARG A 97 -12.15 -25.93 -17.51
CA ARG A 97 -13.54 -26.14 -17.95
C ARG A 97 -13.80 -25.58 -19.35
N ALA A 98 -13.35 -24.35 -19.62
CA ALA A 98 -13.53 -23.69 -20.91
C ALA A 98 -12.81 -24.46 -22.02
N VAL A 99 -11.50 -24.69 -21.85
CA VAL A 99 -10.67 -25.34 -22.88
C VAL A 99 -11.08 -26.81 -23.09
N ALA A 100 -11.42 -27.55 -22.01
CA ALA A 100 -11.91 -28.91 -22.15
C ALA A 100 -13.24 -28.99 -22.91
N GLY A 101 -14.14 -28.03 -22.69
CA GLY A 101 -15.40 -27.91 -23.42
C GLY A 101 -15.19 -27.73 -24.92
N GLU A 102 -14.28 -26.83 -25.31
CA GLU A 102 -13.92 -26.59 -26.72
C GLU A 102 -13.29 -27.82 -27.39
N ARG A 103 -12.52 -28.60 -26.64
CA ARG A 103 -11.82 -29.79 -27.14
C ARG A 103 -12.62 -31.10 -26.99
N GLY A 104 -13.80 -31.06 -26.37
CA GLY A 104 -14.60 -32.26 -26.08
C GLY A 104 -13.93 -33.21 -25.07
N LEU A 105 -13.08 -32.69 -24.18
CA LEU A 105 -12.45 -33.47 -23.12
C LEU A 105 -13.36 -33.54 -21.89
N THR A 106 -13.35 -34.68 -21.20
CA THR A 106 -13.99 -34.83 -19.90
C THR A 106 -12.92 -34.81 -18.82
N LEU A 107 -12.90 -33.76 -18.00
CA LEU A 107 -11.98 -33.59 -16.89
C LEU A 107 -12.74 -33.63 -15.57
N ASP A 108 -12.12 -34.21 -14.54
CA ASP A 108 -12.63 -34.12 -13.17
C ASP A 108 -12.28 -32.75 -12.58
N LEU A 109 -13.13 -31.76 -12.87
CA LEU A 109 -12.89 -30.39 -12.41
C LEU A 109 -12.79 -30.31 -10.87
N ALA A 110 -13.40 -31.23 -10.12
CA ALA A 110 -13.36 -31.23 -8.65
C ALA A 110 -11.96 -31.53 -8.09
N ALA A 111 -11.10 -32.18 -8.88
CA ALA A 111 -9.71 -32.45 -8.52
C ALA A 111 -8.78 -31.22 -8.65
N ILE A 112 -9.28 -30.09 -9.17
CA ILE A 112 -8.51 -28.86 -9.28
C ILE A 112 -8.45 -28.16 -7.91
N SER A 113 -7.24 -27.86 -7.44
CA SER A 113 -6.98 -27.19 -6.17
C SER A 113 -5.72 -26.32 -6.23
N ALA A 114 -5.67 -25.30 -5.37
CA ALA A 114 -4.49 -24.48 -5.14
C ALA A 114 -4.03 -24.62 -3.67
N GLU A 115 -2.72 -24.64 -3.46
CA GLU A 115 -2.10 -24.51 -2.15
C GLU A 115 -1.07 -23.38 -2.18
N VAL A 116 -1.33 -22.28 -1.48
CA VAL A 116 -0.47 -21.10 -1.39
C VAL A 116 0.20 -21.03 -0.03
N ARG A 117 1.48 -20.65 -0.04
CA ARG A 117 2.28 -20.41 1.17
C ARG A 117 3.06 -19.12 1.01
N ARG A 118 3.10 -18.31 2.06
CA ARG A 118 3.94 -17.11 2.12
C ARG A 118 5.38 -17.45 2.48
N GLU A 119 6.32 -16.86 1.75
CA GLU A 119 7.76 -16.94 1.98
C GLU A 119 8.33 -15.52 2.01
N GLY A 120 8.40 -14.91 3.20
CA GLY A 120 8.77 -13.51 3.35
C GLY A 120 7.76 -12.58 2.65
N SER A 121 8.24 -11.79 1.67
CA SER A 121 7.42 -10.87 0.85
C SER A 121 6.78 -11.54 -0.38
N HIS A 122 7.08 -12.81 -0.63
CA HIS A 122 6.64 -13.55 -1.81
C HIS A 122 5.66 -14.67 -1.42
N PHE A 123 5.01 -15.26 -2.41
CA PHE A 123 4.22 -16.46 -2.23
C PHE A 123 4.68 -17.56 -3.18
N ARG A 124 4.58 -18.80 -2.73
CA ARG A 124 4.66 -19.99 -3.58
C ARG A 124 3.31 -20.66 -3.64
N ALA A 125 2.90 -21.07 -4.83
CA ALA A 125 1.70 -21.87 -5.01
C ALA A 125 2.02 -23.21 -5.68
N ARG A 126 1.22 -24.23 -5.35
CA ARG A 126 1.10 -25.46 -6.13
C ARG A 126 -0.32 -25.61 -6.60
N ILE A 127 -0.49 -25.86 -7.89
CA ILE A 127 -1.78 -26.07 -8.50
C ILE A 127 -1.83 -27.50 -9.02
N SER A 128 -2.74 -28.29 -8.46
CA SER A 128 -3.09 -29.59 -9.02
C SER A 128 -4.19 -29.36 -10.04
N MET A 129 -3.90 -29.64 -11.32
CA MET A 129 -4.82 -29.38 -12.43
C MET A 129 -4.64 -30.39 -13.56
N PHE A 130 -5.14 -30.07 -14.75
CA PHE A 130 -4.95 -30.85 -15.96
C PHE A 130 -4.38 -29.97 -17.07
N ASP A 131 -3.51 -30.53 -17.89
CA ASP A 131 -3.18 -29.91 -19.18
C ASP A 131 -4.37 -30.05 -20.13
N ALA A 132 -5.31 -29.11 -20.03
CA ALA A 132 -6.47 -29.05 -20.91
C ALA A 132 -6.12 -28.66 -22.35
N PHE A 133 -4.94 -28.11 -22.60
CA PHE A 133 -4.54 -27.55 -23.91
C PHE A 133 -4.00 -28.62 -24.87
N VAL A 134 -3.23 -29.58 -24.37
CA VAL A 134 -2.54 -30.56 -25.21
C VAL A 134 -2.94 -31.98 -24.85
N THR A 135 -2.60 -32.45 -23.66
CA THR A 135 -2.60 -33.87 -23.33
C THR A 135 -3.87 -34.39 -22.64
N GLY A 136 -4.62 -33.53 -21.95
CA GLY A 136 -5.75 -33.91 -21.10
C GLY A 136 -5.35 -34.66 -19.82
N LYS A 137 -4.06 -34.70 -19.48
CA LYS A 137 -3.54 -35.45 -18.32
C LYS A 137 -3.40 -34.56 -17.09
N PRO A 138 -3.37 -35.13 -15.87
CA PRO A 138 -3.03 -34.40 -14.66
C PRO A 138 -1.67 -33.69 -14.78
N LEU A 139 -1.60 -32.49 -14.23
CA LEU A 139 -0.45 -31.59 -14.25
C LEU A 139 -0.34 -30.91 -12.88
N GLU A 140 0.84 -30.98 -12.28
CA GLU A 140 1.18 -30.18 -11.10
C GLU A 140 1.97 -28.95 -11.55
N LEU A 141 1.49 -27.76 -11.21
CA LEU A 141 2.09 -26.49 -11.62
C LEU A 141 2.62 -25.76 -10.39
N ALA A 142 3.91 -25.41 -10.39
CA ALA A 142 4.48 -24.54 -9.38
C ALA A 142 4.39 -23.08 -9.83
N LEU A 143 4.01 -22.18 -8.91
CA LEU A 143 4.04 -20.74 -9.14
C LEU A 143 4.88 -20.02 -8.08
N GLU A 144 5.62 -19.00 -8.51
CA GLU A 144 6.15 -17.94 -7.66
C GLU A 144 5.35 -16.66 -7.89
N LEU A 145 4.82 -16.06 -6.82
CA LEU A 145 3.85 -14.97 -6.89
C LEU A 145 4.31 -13.77 -6.06
N GLU A 146 4.05 -12.58 -6.59
CA GLU A 146 4.37 -11.30 -5.94
C GLU A 146 3.25 -10.30 -6.16
N ALA A 147 2.99 -9.48 -5.14
CA ALA A 147 2.04 -8.39 -5.23
C ALA A 147 2.74 -7.03 -5.14
N HIS A 148 2.22 -6.06 -5.88
CA HIS A 148 2.68 -4.69 -5.85
C HIS A 148 1.48 -3.74 -5.75
N ALA A 149 1.52 -2.86 -4.75
CA ALA A 149 0.51 -1.84 -4.57
C ALA A 149 0.81 -0.66 -5.50
N ALA A 150 -0.12 -0.35 -6.40
CA ALA A 150 -0.05 0.78 -7.31
C ALA A 150 -1.16 1.81 -7.00
N PRO A 151 -1.05 3.05 -7.48
CA PRO A 151 -2.17 3.98 -7.43
C PRO A 151 -3.42 3.38 -8.09
N ARG A 152 -4.52 3.33 -7.33
CA ARG A 152 -5.83 2.79 -7.75
C ARG A 152 -5.84 1.33 -8.20
N ALA A 153 -4.77 0.57 -7.98
CA ALA A 153 -4.67 -0.80 -8.46
C ALA A 153 -3.78 -1.67 -7.59
N THR A 154 -3.97 -2.98 -7.69
CA THR A 154 -3.08 -4.00 -7.17
C THR A 154 -2.55 -4.81 -8.33
N GLU A 155 -1.23 -4.86 -8.49
CA GLU A 155 -0.58 -5.67 -9.52
C GLU A 155 -0.09 -6.99 -8.90
N ILE A 156 -0.23 -8.09 -9.64
CA ILE A 156 0.23 -9.42 -9.20
C ILE A 156 1.05 -10.04 -10.33
N LEU A 157 2.28 -10.44 -10.05
CA LEU A 157 3.10 -11.25 -10.96
C LEU A 157 3.02 -12.71 -10.53
N GLY A 158 2.87 -13.63 -11.48
CA GLY A 158 3.04 -15.07 -11.29
C GLY A 158 4.02 -15.64 -12.31
N LEU A 159 5.00 -16.41 -11.86
CA LEU A 159 5.93 -17.18 -12.69
C LEU A 159 5.61 -18.65 -12.52
N ALA A 160 5.25 -19.33 -13.61
CA ALA A 160 4.66 -20.66 -13.56
C ALA A 160 5.45 -21.67 -14.39
N SER A 161 5.71 -22.85 -13.82
CA SER A 161 6.24 -24.01 -14.55
C SER A 161 5.95 -25.31 -13.80
N PRO A 162 5.66 -26.43 -14.50
CA PRO A 162 5.59 -27.76 -13.88
C PRO A 162 6.98 -28.40 -13.74
N LEU A 163 8.01 -27.78 -14.31
CA LEU A 163 9.37 -28.30 -14.30
C LEU A 163 10.05 -28.01 -12.96
N ASP A 164 11.07 -28.80 -12.66
CA ASP A 164 11.92 -28.61 -11.49
C ASP A 164 12.44 -27.16 -11.41
N THR A 165 12.56 -26.60 -10.20
CA THR A 165 12.97 -25.20 -10.00
C THR A 165 14.38 -24.92 -10.49
N GLU A 166 15.21 -25.94 -10.68
CA GLU A 166 16.55 -25.83 -11.27
C GLU A 166 16.54 -25.93 -12.81
N ALA A 167 15.38 -26.09 -13.45
CA ALA A 167 15.29 -26.15 -14.90
C ALA A 167 15.62 -24.79 -15.55
N PRO A 168 16.31 -24.75 -16.72
CA PRO A 168 16.75 -23.51 -17.35
C PRO A 168 15.65 -22.48 -17.62
N VAL A 169 14.40 -22.92 -17.85
CA VAL A 169 13.27 -22.00 -18.08
C VAL A 169 13.00 -21.07 -16.88
N TRP A 170 13.34 -21.51 -15.66
CA TRP A 170 13.20 -20.66 -14.47
C TRP A 170 14.14 -19.47 -14.50
N GLU A 171 15.33 -19.56 -15.12
CA GLU A 171 16.22 -18.41 -15.30
C GLU A 171 15.55 -17.33 -16.17
N GLU A 172 14.85 -17.73 -17.24
CA GLU A 172 14.10 -16.81 -18.09
C GLU A 172 12.89 -16.19 -17.37
N LEU A 173 12.16 -17.00 -16.58
CA LEU A 173 11.06 -16.53 -15.74
C LEU A 173 11.54 -15.55 -14.66
N HIS A 174 12.64 -15.84 -13.98
CA HIS A 174 13.21 -14.94 -12.97
C HIS A 174 13.74 -13.66 -13.61
N ALA A 175 14.27 -13.72 -14.83
CA ALA A 175 14.65 -12.53 -15.58
C ALA A 175 13.41 -11.67 -15.95
N LEU A 176 12.28 -12.29 -16.29
CA LEU A 176 11.00 -11.57 -16.46
C LEU A 176 10.57 -10.90 -15.16
N GLY A 177 10.60 -11.63 -14.05
CA GLY A 177 10.25 -11.09 -12.74
C GLY A 177 11.17 -9.94 -12.31
N ALA A 178 12.47 -10.03 -12.59
CA ALA A 178 13.41 -8.95 -12.33
C ALA A 178 13.09 -7.69 -13.14
N ARG A 179 12.75 -7.82 -14.43
CA ARG A 179 12.29 -6.68 -15.26
C ARG A 179 10.97 -6.11 -14.76
N TRP A 180 10.03 -6.97 -14.38
CA TRP A 180 8.75 -6.56 -13.81
C TRP A 180 8.99 -5.70 -12.55
N ARG A 181 9.78 -6.19 -11.59
CA ARG A 181 10.12 -5.44 -10.37
C ARG A 181 10.83 -4.13 -10.67
N ALA A 182 11.82 -4.13 -11.56
CA ALA A 182 12.60 -2.94 -11.91
C ALA A 182 11.76 -1.84 -12.59
N ALA A 183 10.64 -2.19 -13.23
CA ALA A 183 9.72 -1.24 -13.84
C ALA A 183 8.75 -0.60 -12.84
N ARG A 184 8.68 -1.09 -11.59
CA ARG A 184 7.82 -0.52 -10.55
C ARG A 184 8.66 0.30 -9.56
N PRO A 185 8.26 1.55 -9.25
CA PRO A 185 8.88 2.27 -8.15
C PRO A 185 8.62 1.56 -6.82
N VAL A 186 9.50 1.70 -5.83
CA VAL A 186 9.15 1.27 -4.47
C VAL A 186 7.85 1.96 -4.02
N PRO A 187 6.86 1.21 -3.51
CA PRO A 187 5.63 1.79 -2.98
C PRO A 187 5.93 2.77 -1.85
N VAL A 188 5.48 4.01 -2.02
CA VAL A 188 5.43 5.00 -0.95
C VAL A 188 4.00 5.00 -0.42
N LEU A 189 3.84 4.72 0.86
CA LEU A 189 2.54 4.42 1.44
C LEU A 189 2.23 5.41 2.57
N LEU A 190 0.97 5.54 3.03
CA LEU A 190 0.68 6.39 4.19
C LEU A 190 1.12 5.70 5.50
N ASN A 191 2.03 6.28 6.28
CA ASN A 191 2.34 5.74 7.61
C ASN A 191 1.40 6.33 8.66
N HIS A 192 1.43 7.66 8.81
CA HIS A 192 0.54 8.38 9.70
C HIS A 192 0.42 9.86 9.32
N VAL A 193 -0.48 10.53 10.02
CA VAL A 193 -0.55 11.99 10.07
C VAL A 193 -0.50 12.45 11.52
N PHE A 194 0.01 13.67 11.74
CA PHE A 194 -0.08 14.30 13.06
C PHE A 194 -0.70 15.69 12.99
N PHE A 195 -1.31 16.08 14.11
CA PHE A 195 -1.87 17.41 14.32
C PHE A 195 -1.35 17.98 15.64
N VAL A 196 -0.75 19.17 15.61
CA VAL A 196 -0.48 19.94 16.83
C VAL A 196 -1.69 20.81 17.10
N VAL A 197 -2.45 20.46 18.13
CA VAL A 197 -3.73 21.10 18.46
C VAL A 197 -3.61 21.94 19.73
N GLU A 198 -4.54 22.86 19.95
CA GLU A 198 -4.59 23.60 21.21
C GLU A 198 -4.75 22.69 22.43
N ARG A 199 -4.29 23.14 23.60
CA ARG A 199 -4.34 22.37 24.86
C ARG A 199 -5.75 21.85 25.16
N ALA A 200 -6.78 22.70 25.02
CA ALA A 200 -8.16 22.31 25.31
C ALA A 200 -8.67 21.19 24.37
N THR A 201 -8.29 21.25 23.09
CA THR A 201 -8.57 20.20 22.11
C THR A 201 -7.83 18.90 22.47
N TYR A 202 -6.53 18.99 22.78
CA TYR A 202 -5.73 17.85 23.22
C TYR A 202 -6.34 17.16 24.44
N ASP A 203 -6.70 17.93 25.47
CA ASP A 203 -7.30 17.39 26.69
C ASP A 203 -8.67 16.74 26.39
N ALA A 204 -9.50 17.34 25.53
CA ALA A 204 -10.78 16.73 25.14
C ALA A 204 -10.59 15.39 24.42
N LEU A 205 -9.54 15.26 23.59
CA LEU A 205 -9.21 14.03 22.87
C LEU A 205 -8.75 12.93 23.85
N THR A 206 -7.81 13.22 24.75
CA THR A 206 -7.25 12.22 25.68
C THR A 206 -8.26 11.72 26.72
N HIS A 207 -9.24 12.55 27.09
CA HIS A 207 -10.30 12.19 28.02
C HIS A 207 -11.53 11.53 27.35
N SER A 208 -11.52 11.36 26.02
CA SER A 208 -12.65 10.79 25.29
C SER A 208 -12.76 9.28 25.50
N GLU A 209 -13.75 8.83 26.26
CA GLU A 209 -14.07 7.39 26.40
C GLU A 209 -14.43 6.76 25.05
N PHE A 210 -15.09 7.52 24.18
CA PHE A 210 -15.46 7.01 22.87
C PHE A 210 -14.24 6.65 22.02
N LEU A 211 -13.20 7.49 22.01
CA LEU A 211 -12.01 7.23 21.19
C LEU A 211 -11.33 5.90 21.59
N ARG A 212 -11.36 5.53 22.87
CA ARG A 212 -10.85 4.24 23.38
C ARG A 212 -11.65 3.03 22.91
N THR A 213 -12.92 3.23 22.53
CA THR A 213 -13.77 2.19 21.91
C THR A 213 -13.69 2.22 20.38
N PHE A 214 -13.24 3.33 19.80
CA PHE A 214 -13.16 3.56 18.37
C PHE A 214 -11.87 3.00 17.76
N ALA A 215 -10.74 3.13 18.47
CA ALA A 215 -9.42 2.67 18.06
C ALA A 215 -8.58 2.25 19.27
N VAL A 216 -7.45 1.58 19.05
CA VAL A 216 -6.47 1.37 20.11
C VAL A 216 -5.80 2.70 20.30
N THR A 217 -5.82 3.21 21.53
CA THR A 217 -5.30 4.54 21.84
C THR A 217 -4.22 4.48 22.91
N GLU A 218 -3.20 5.31 22.76
CA GLU A 218 -2.13 5.47 23.74
C GLU A 218 -1.82 6.96 23.91
N GLU A 219 -1.64 7.43 25.14
CA GLU A 219 -0.91 8.67 25.38
C GLU A 219 0.51 8.28 25.76
N ARG A 220 1.49 8.71 24.96
CA ARG A 220 2.87 8.24 25.09
C ARG A 220 3.85 9.39 25.05
N GLU A 221 4.78 9.39 26.00
CA GLU A 221 6.05 10.13 25.87
C GLU A 221 7.06 9.28 25.08
N THR A 222 7.49 9.80 23.93
CA THR A 222 8.51 9.17 23.10
C THR A 222 9.85 9.85 23.37
N VAL A 223 10.81 9.08 23.88
CA VAL A 223 12.19 9.54 24.10
C VAL A 223 13.09 9.04 22.98
N ARG A 224 13.68 9.99 22.25
CA ARG A 224 14.62 9.77 21.14
C ARG A 224 16.00 10.30 21.52
N GLY A 225 17.02 9.93 20.73
CA GLY A 225 18.38 10.46 20.91
C GLY A 225 18.50 11.98 20.72
N ASP A 226 17.54 12.61 20.04
CA ASP A 226 17.51 14.03 19.67
C ASP A 226 16.49 14.86 20.48
N GLY A 227 15.68 14.24 21.34
CA GLY A 227 14.68 14.92 22.17
C GLY A 227 13.56 14.01 22.67
N SER A 228 12.58 14.58 23.37
CA SER A 228 11.34 13.87 23.72
C SER A 228 10.10 14.69 23.36
N TYR A 229 8.99 13.99 23.17
CA TYR A 229 7.67 14.60 22.97
C TYR A 229 6.56 13.65 23.44
N THR A 230 5.46 14.22 23.89
CA THR A 230 4.24 13.49 24.24
C THR A 230 3.21 13.62 23.13
N GLY A 231 2.51 12.54 22.82
CA GLY A 231 1.40 12.52 21.87
C GLY A 231 0.30 11.55 22.26
N PHE A 232 -0.87 11.74 21.67
CA PHE A 232 -2.02 10.86 21.79
C PHE A 232 -2.29 10.17 20.44
N TYR A 233 -2.18 8.85 20.43
CA TYR A 233 -2.16 8.02 19.24
C TYR A 233 -3.48 7.27 19.06
N LEU A 234 -3.92 7.08 17.82
CA LEU A 234 -5.03 6.21 17.45
C LEU A 234 -4.56 5.23 16.36
N TYR A 235 -4.41 3.95 16.71
CA TYR A 235 -3.86 2.93 15.82
C TYR A 235 -4.94 2.21 15.01
N GLY A 236 -4.75 2.20 13.69
CA GLY A 236 -5.49 1.37 12.74
C GLY A 236 -4.75 0.07 12.43
N ARG A 237 -4.99 -0.51 11.26
CA ARG A 237 -4.37 -1.75 10.76
C ARG A 237 -3.01 -1.48 10.12
N ASN A 238 -2.95 -0.49 9.25
CA ASN A 238 -1.77 -0.09 8.48
C ASN A 238 -1.37 1.37 8.73
N THR A 239 -2.31 2.18 9.20
CA THR A 239 -2.13 3.61 9.40
C THR A 239 -2.52 4.00 10.81
N TYR A 240 -2.03 5.14 11.25
CA TYR A 240 -2.48 5.77 12.49
C TYR A 240 -2.53 7.29 12.33
N PHE A 241 -3.08 7.96 13.32
CA PHE A 241 -2.93 9.39 13.43
C PHE A 241 -2.69 9.76 14.89
N GLU A 242 -1.94 10.84 15.10
CA GLU A 242 -1.60 11.32 16.43
C GLU A 242 -1.95 12.79 16.60
N PHE A 243 -2.30 13.14 17.84
CA PHE A 243 -2.44 14.52 18.28
C PHE A 243 -1.30 14.86 19.20
N LEU A 244 -0.75 16.05 19.04
CA LEU A 244 0.35 16.57 19.82
C LEU A 244 -0.14 17.84 20.53
N PRO A 245 0.26 18.05 21.80
CA PRO A 245 -0.02 19.31 22.47
C PRO A 245 0.91 20.42 21.96
N PRO A 246 0.59 21.71 22.19
CA PRO A 246 1.44 22.81 21.79
C PRO A 246 2.84 22.71 22.44
N GLY A 247 3.88 22.94 21.65
CA GLY A 247 5.28 22.85 22.07
C GLY A 247 5.90 21.45 21.96
N ALA A 248 5.11 20.41 21.69
CA ALA A 248 5.63 19.07 21.45
C ALA A 248 6.62 19.06 20.28
N ALA A 249 7.82 18.52 20.51
CA ALA A 249 8.95 18.57 19.57
C ALA A 249 9.25 19.99 19.04
N GLY A 250 8.96 21.04 19.82
CA GLY A 250 9.16 22.44 19.44
C GLY A 250 8.13 23.00 18.44
N MET A 251 7.05 22.25 18.14
CA MET A 251 6.04 22.66 17.16
C MET A 251 4.93 23.51 17.78
N SER A 252 4.39 24.43 16.99
CA SER A 252 3.29 25.31 17.41
C SER A 252 1.94 24.71 17.07
N ALA A 253 0.88 25.12 17.78
CA ALA A 253 -0.49 24.76 17.40
C ALA A 253 -0.78 25.18 15.96
N GLY A 254 -1.49 24.32 15.21
CA GLY A 254 -1.74 24.48 13.78
C GLY A 254 -0.69 23.81 12.89
N SER A 255 0.46 23.38 13.42
CA SER A 255 1.40 22.54 12.66
C SER A 255 0.80 21.16 12.42
N THR A 256 1.00 20.64 11.21
CA THR A 256 0.56 19.30 10.81
C THR A 256 1.69 18.53 10.12
N GLY A 257 1.59 17.21 10.10
CA GLY A 257 2.58 16.36 9.45
C GLY A 257 1.98 15.23 8.65
N LEU A 258 2.60 14.96 7.50
CA LEU A 258 2.32 13.82 6.66
C LEU A 258 3.54 12.89 6.68
N ALA A 259 3.40 11.74 7.34
CA ALA A 259 4.42 10.72 7.40
C ALA A 259 4.10 9.60 6.41
N LEU A 260 5.00 9.38 5.48
CA LEU A 260 4.93 8.29 4.51
C LEU A 260 5.73 7.08 5.01
N GLY A 261 5.39 5.88 4.56
CA GLY A 261 6.01 4.62 4.94
C GLY A 261 6.73 3.99 3.76
N LEU A 262 7.90 3.43 4.04
CA LEU A 262 8.70 2.65 3.11
C LEU A 262 8.93 1.26 3.72
N GLU A 263 8.44 0.23 3.04
CA GLU A 263 8.45 -1.16 3.54
C GLU A 263 9.46 -2.05 2.79
N THR A 264 10.33 -1.44 2.00
CA THR A 264 11.43 -2.10 1.29
C THR A 264 12.75 -1.61 1.86
N ALA A 265 13.69 -2.52 2.10
CA ALA A 265 15.01 -2.18 2.64
C ALA A 265 15.74 -1.22 1.68
N HIS A 266 16.35 -0.17 2.24
CA HIS A 266 17.09 0.86 1.51
C HIS A 266 16.23 1.74 0.57
N ALA A 267 14.91 1.65 0.64
CA ALA A 267 13.99 2.49 -0.14
C ALA A 267 14.16 3.99 0.12
N THR A 268 14.65 4.36 1.31
CA THR A 268 14.99 5.75 1.64
C THR A 268 15.97 6.35 0.64
N ASP A 269 16.99 5.59 0.23
CA ASP A 269 18.05 6.07 -0.65
C ASP A 269 17.54 6.22 -2.10
N GLU A 270 16.71 5.27 -2.56
CA GLU A 270 16.05 5.33 -3.87
C GLU A 270 15.08 6.52 -3.96
N LEU A 271 14.23 6.72 -2.95
CA LEU A 271 13.29 7.84 -2.94
C LEU A 271 14.03 9.18 -2.84
N ALA A 272 15.10 9.28 -2.05
CA ALA A 272 15.91 10.49 -1.97
C ALA A 272 16.49 10.90 -3.33
N GLN A 273 16.94 9.93 -4.13
CA GLN A 273 17.41 10.18 -5.49
C GLN A 273 16.27 10.73 -6.38
N ARG A 274 15.11 10.04 -6.42
CA ARG A 274 13.94 10.47 -7.21
C ARG A 274 13.44 11.86 -6.80
N LEU A 275 13.44 12.17 -5.51
CA LEU A 275 13.11 13.50 -5.00
C LEU A 275 14.06 14.57 -5.54
N GLY A 276 15.37 14.28 -5.58
CA GLY A 276 16.38 15.17 -6.15
C GLY A 276 16.17 15.43 -7.64
N GLU A 277 15.81 14.39 -8.41
CA GLU A 277 15.46 14.48 -9.83
C GLU A 277 14.21 15.34 -10.07
N HIS A 278 13.36 15.50 -9.06
CA HIS A 278 12.18 16.37 -9.08
C HIS A 278 12.39 17.71 -8.34
N GLY A 279 13.64 18.06 -8.04
CA GLY A 279 13.99 19.34 -7.41
C GLY A 279 13.54 19.47 -5.95
N VAL A 280 13.22 18.37 -5.27
CA VAL A 280 12.91 18.32 -3.84
C VAL A 280 14.18 18.01 -3.07
N ARG A 281 14.60 18.94 -2.21
CA ARG A 281 15.68 18.68 -1.27
C ARG A 281 15.18 17.79 -0.16
N SER A 282 15.96 16.76 0.15
CA SER A 282 15.67 15.82 1.21
C SER A 282 16.93 15.48 2.00
N GLN A 283 16.75 15.06 3.25
CA GLN A 283 17.84 14.64 4.12
C GLN A 283 17.44 13.41 4.92
N ALA A 284 18.25 12.35 4.81
CA ALA A 284 18.06 11.12 5.56
C ALA A 284 18.86 11.13 6.86
N PHE A 285 18.29 10.62 7.95
CA PHE A 285 18.99 10.40 9.20
C PHE A 285 18.38 9.25 10.02
N PRO A 286 19.19 8.52 10.79
CA PRO A 286 18.69 7.46 11.66
C PRO A 286 17.97 8.05 12.88
N ILE A 287 16.85 7.44 13.24
CA ILE A 287 16.11 7.68 14.48
C ILE A 287 16.26 6.46 15.38
N SER A 288 16.62 6.73 16.62
CA SER A 288 16.73 5.73 17.67
C SER A 288 15.74 5.99 18.79
N ARG A 289 15.37 4.93 19.50
CA ARG A 289 14.47 4.95 20.65
C ARG A 289 15.18 4.43 21.89
N ALA A 290 14.93 5.06 23.04
CA ALA A 290 15.40 4.53 24.31
C ALA A 290 14.53 3.34 24.76
N LEU A 291 15.15 2.24 25.18
CA LEU A 291 14.49 1.08 25.81
C LEU A 291 15.37 0.57 26.95
N GLU A 292 14.86 0.58 28.19
CA GLU A 292 15.53 0.00 29.37
C GLU A 292 17.01 0.41 29.58
N GLY A 293 17.37 1.63 29.19
CA GLY A 293 18.74 2.16 29.29
C GLY A 293 19.62 1.88 28.05
N GLU A 294 19.09 1.17 27.05
CA GLU A 294 19.71 1.00 25.73
C GLU A 294 19.13 1.96 24.69
N THR A 295 19.91 2.23 23.65
CA THR A 295 19.47 2.98 22.47
C THR A 295 19.27 2.00 21.31
N LEU A 296 18.02 1.80 20.89
CA LEU A 296 17.66 0.92 19.79
C LEU A 296 17.53 1.69 18.48
N PRO A 297 18.13 1.22 17.37
CA PRO A 297 17.76 1.68 16.04
C PRO A 297 16.26 1.44 15.82
N TRP A 298 15.54 2.47 15.38
CA TRP A 298 14.09 2.39 15.25
C TRP A 298 13.65 2.55 13.79
N PHE A 299 14.05 3.63 13.12
CA PHE A 299 13.76 3.83 11.70
C PHE A 299 14.73 4.83 11.08
N ARG A 300 14.85 4.82 9.75
CA ARG A 300 15.46 5.91 8.98
C ARG A 300 14.36 6.90 8.61
N LEU A 301 14.58 8.18 8.94
CA LEU A 301 13.71 9.28 8.53
C LEU A 301 14.28 9.93 7.28
N LEU A 302 13.44 10.20 6.28
CA LEU A 302 13.77 11.08 5.15
C LEU A 302 12.92 12.35 5.25
N GLY A 303 13.52 13.45 5.70
CA GLY A 303 12.84 14.74 5.79
C GLY A 303 12.84 15.44 4.43
N MET A 304 11.72 16.04 4.05
CA MET A 304 11.56 16.76 2.79
C MET A 304 11.42 18.26 3.06
N GLU A 305 12.19 19.10 2.34
CA GLU A 305 12.15 20.55 2.52
C GLU A 305 10.81 21.13 2.02
N MET A 306 10.02 21.64 2.96
CA MET A 306 8.74 22.32 2.68
C MET A 306 8.90 23.85 2.77
N PRO A 307 8.16 24.64 1.95
CA PRO A 307 8.25 26.10 1.97
C PRO A 307 7.78 26.77 3.27
N SER A 308 7.08 26.04 4.13
CA SER A 308 6.52 26.52 5.39
C SER A 308 6.51 25.41 6.44
N ALA A 309 6.65 25.78 7.71
CA ALA A 309 6.59 24.88 8.86
C ALA A 309 5.16 24.44 9.25
N ALA A 310 4.12 24.96 8.58
CA ALA A 310 2.73 24.55 8.83
C ALA A 310 2.45 23.10 8.40
N LEU A 311 3.20 22.59 7.42
CA LEU A 311 3.15 21.21 6.96
C LEU A 311 4.56 20.63 6.93
N THR A 312 4.79 19.56 7.69
CA THR A 312 6.01 18.74 7.59
C THR A 312 5.71 17.49 6.77
N VAL A 313 6.62 17.12 5.87
CA VAL A 313 6.51 15.88 5.08
C VAL A 313 7.79 15.08 5.24
N PHE A 314 7.66 13.79 5.57
CA PHE A 314 8.79 12.91 5.76
C PHE A 314 8.41 11.45 5.50
N THR A 315 9.41 10.58 5.35
CA THR A 315 9.18 9.13 5.34
C THR A 315 9.74 8.43 6.57
N MET A 316 9.25 7.22 6.83
CA MET A 316 9.77 6.28 7.79
C MET A 316 10.04 4.94 7.10
N GLU A 317 11.30 4.50 7.16
CA GLU A 317 11.72 3.12 6.85
C GLU A 317 12.14 2.47 8.17
N TYR A 318 11.35 1.53 8.69
CA TYR A 318 11.65 0.89 9.98
C TYR A 318 12.96 0.09 9.91
N ASP A 319 13.68 0.02 11.03
CA ASP A 319 14.83 -0.88 11.14
C ASP A 319 14.35 -2.34 11.21
N PRO A 320 14.81 -3.24 10.33
CA PRO A 320 14.31 -4.62 10.30
C PRO A 320 14.64 -5.43 11.57
N GLY A 321 15.61 -4.98 12.36
CA GLY A 321 15.96 -5.55 13.66
C GLY A 321 15.26 -4.90 14.85
N PHE A 322 14.33 -3.96 14.62
CA PHE A 322 13.60 -3.27 15.70
C PHE A 322 12.68 -4.22 16.46
N LEU A 323 11.80 -4.94 15.75
CA LEU A 323 10.81 -5.85 16.38
C LEU A 323 11.44 -7.07 17.05
N ALA A 324 12.65 -7.45 16.62
CA ALA A 324 13.42 -8.51 17.29
C ALA A 324 13.90 -8.10 18.70
N ARG A 325 13.90 -6.80 19.02
CA ARG A 325 14.42 -6.25 20.28
C ARG A 325 13.34 -5.55 21.10
N TRP A 326 12.43 -4.81 20.47
CA TRP A 326 11.38 -4.06 21.15
C TRP A 326 10.18 -4.95 21.49
N HIS A 327 9.95 -5.17 22.78
CA HIS A 327 8.95 -6.11 23.33
C HIS A 327 9.04 -7.51 22.70
N SER A 328 10.26 -8.04 22.54
CA SER A 328 10.56 -9.22 21.69
C SER A 328 9.74 -10.48 21.96
N ASP A 329 9.11 -10.59 23.13
CA ASP A 329 8.21 -11.67 23.54
C ASP A 329 6.81 -11.62 22.90
N LEU A 330 6.42 -10.50 22.30
CA LEU A 330 5.11 -10.32 21.65
C LEU A 330 5.11 -10.73 20.16
N ALA A 331 3.93 -10.79 19.55
CA ALA A 331 3.78 -10.93 18.09
C ALA A 331 3.86 -9.55 17.38
N PRO A 332 4.24 -9.48 16.09
CA PRO A 332 4.69 -10.58 15.24
C PRO A 332 6.18 -10.90 15.45
N ALA A 333 6.53 -12.17 15.68
CA ALA A 333 7.88 -12.59 16.08
C ALA A 333 8.91 -12.69 14.93
N HIS A 334 8.67 -12.02 13.80
CA HIS A 334 9.57 -12.03 12.64
C HIS A 334 10.22 -10.66 12.42
N PRO A 335 11.45 -10.61 11.86
CA PRO A 335 12.03 -9.37 11.38
C PRO A 335 11.17 -8.83 10.23
N GLY A 336 11.17 -7.52 10.06
CA GLY A 336 10.33 -6.89 9.06
C GLY A 336 10.36 -5.37 9.13
N LEU A 337 9.91 -4.77 8.03
CA LEU A 337 9.85 -3.33 7.84
C LEU A 337 8.38 -2.85 7.74
N ALA A 338 7.42 -3.79 7.73
CA ALA A 338 6.04 -3.48 7.49
C ALA A 338 5.46 -2.70 8.67
N ARG A 339 4.78 -1.60 8.37
CA ARG A 339 4.13 -0.77 9.40
C ARG A 339 3.00 -1.53 10.10
N ALA A 340 2.36 -2.47 9.41
CA ALA A 340 1.29 -3.28 9.98
C ALA A 340 1.81 -4.11 11.17
N ASP A 341 2.98 -4.72 11.00
CA ASP A 341 3.69 -5.47 12.05
C ASP A 341 4.07 -4.59 13.23
N VAL A 342 4.56 -3.38 12.93
CA VAL A 342 4.93 -2.40 13.96
C VAL A 342 3.68 -1.98 14.75
N LEU A 343 2.57 -1.68 14.09
CA LEU A 343 1.32 -1.31 14.74
C LEU A 343 0.69 -2.48 15.51
N GLU A 344 0.85 -3.71 15.03
CA GLU A 344 0.47 -4.92 15.76
C GLU A 344 1.29 -5.07 17.04
N ARG A 345 2.60 -4.86 16.97
CA ARG A 345 3.46 -4.84 18.15
C ARG A 345 3.04 -3.76 19.15
N TYR A 346 2.72 -2.55 18.69
CA TYR A 346 2.22 -1.48 19.57
C TYR A 346 0.93 -1.90 20.27
N ALA A 347 -0.07 -2.41 19.54
CA ALA A 347 -1.30 -2.87 20.16
C ALA A 347 -1.08 -4.05 21.11
N ALA A 348 -0.21 -5.00 20.77
CA ALA A 348 0.16 -6.09 21.67
C ALA A 348 0.81 -5.59 22.96
N SER A 349 1.70 -4.59 22.88
CA SER A 349 2.36 -3.99 24.06
C SER A 349 1.40 -3.25 25.00
N LEU A 350 0.18 -3.00 24.54
CA LEU A 350 -0.93 -2.38 25.28
C LEU A 350 -2.01 -3.39 25.69
N ASP A 351 -1.74 -4.69 25.59
CA ASP A 351 -2.71 -5.78 25.78
C ASP A 351 -3.98 -5.62 24.90
N ALA A 352 -3.82 -5.01 23.72
CA ALA A 352 -4.91 -4.58 22.84
C ALA A 352 -4.93 -5.31 21.48
N ALA A 353 -4.19 -6.41 21.33
CA ALA A 353 -4.14 -7.16 20.07
C ALA A 353 -5.54 -7.69 19.65
N GLU A 354 -6.29 -8.29 20.60
CA GLU A 354 -7.64 -8.81 20.34
C GLU A 354 -8.64 -7.67 20.09
N SER A 355 -8.59 -6.61 20.90
CA SER A 355 -9.52 -5.49 20.77
C SER A 355 -9.30 -4.73 19.47
N ARG A 356 -8.05 -4.55 19.01
CA ARG A 356 -7.71 -3.93 17.72
C ARG A 356 -8.44 -4.57 16.55
N ALA A 357 -8.52 -5.89 16.50
CA ALA A 357 -9.21 -6.60 15.41
C ALA A 357 -10.72 -6.30 15.37
N SER A 358 -11.31 -5.99 16.53
CA SER A 358 -12.75 -5.76 16.70
C SER A 358 -13.16 -4.27 16.70
N GLN A 359 -12.21 -3.35 16.79
CA GLN A 359 -12.50 -1.93 16.88
C GLN A 359 -12.90 -1.32 15.52
N PRO A 360 -13.74 -0.26 15.53
CA PRO A 360 -14.24 0.35 14.30
C PRO A 360 -13.17 0.93 13.38
N PHE A 361 -12.18 1.67 13.88
CA PHE A 361 -11.18 2.31 13.04
C PHE A 361 -10.30 1.27 12.34
N ALA A 362 -10.31 1.27 11.01
CA ALA A 362 -9.44 0.41 10.21
C ALA A 362 -8.21 1.18 9.74
N ASP A 363 -8.37 2.21 8.92
CA ASP A 363 -7.24 2.95 8.32
C ASP A 363 -7.64 4.36 7.84
N VAL A 364 -6.68 5.26 7.69
CA VAL A 364 -6.84 6.52 6.95
C VAL A 364 -6.79 6.24 5.45
N ARG A 365 -7.79 6.70 4.69
CA ARG A 365 -7.91 6.53 3.24
C ARG A 365 -7.83 7.83 2.45
N GLU A 366 -8.08 8.96 3.10
CA GLU A 366 -7.91 10.28 2.50
C GLU A 366 -7.25 11.22 3.50
N VAL A 367 -6.34 12.05 3.00
CA VAL A 367 -5.82 13.22 3.72
C VAL A 367 -6.22 14.46 2.93
N ARG A 368 -6.98 15.35 3.57
CA ARG A 368 -7.38 16.64 3.00
C ARG A 368 -6.42 17.72 3.47
N LEU A 369 -5.91 18.51 2.55
CA LEU A 369 -4.98 19.60 2.83
C LEU A 369 -5.50 20.91 2.23
N ALA A 370 -5.22 22.01 2.91
CA ALA A 370 -5.41 23.36 2.37
C ALA A 370 -4.05 24.06 2.35
N LEU A 371 -3.53 24.28 1.14
CA LEU A 371 -2.15 24.68 0.91
C LEU A 371 -2.09 25.94 0.05
N ASP A 372 -1.11 26.80 0.33
CA ASP A 372 -0.75 27.85 -0.62
C ASP A 372 -0.10 27.26 -1.87
N ASP A 373 0.16 28.11 -2.86
CA ASP A 373 0.70 27.68 -4.16
C ASP A 373 2.09 27.03 -4.03
N ALA A 374 2.95 27.56 -3.17
CA ALA A 374 4.32 27.05 -3.00
C ALA A 374 4.32 25.68 -2.32
N GLN A 375 3.52 25.50 -1.26
CA GLN A 375 3.37 24.21 -0.59
C GLN A 375 2.74 23.17 -1.52
N ARG A 376 1.73 23.57 -2.31
CA ARG A 376 1.07 22.67 -3.26
C ARG A 376 2.02 22.23 -4.36
N GLU A 377 2.79 23.13 -4.95
CA GLU A 377 3.83 22.81 -5.93
C GLU A 377 4.86 21.83 -5.34
N ARG A 378 5.36 22.10 -4.12
CA ARG A 378 6.30 21.21 -3.45
C ARG A 378 5.73 19.82 -3.20
N LEU A 379 4.50 19.74 -2.68
CA LEU A 379 3.86 18.46 -2.37
C LEU A 379 3.57 17.67 -3.65
N LEU A 380 3.16 18.32 -4.74
CA LEU A 380 2.99 17.67 -6.04
C LEU A 380 4.31 17.09 -6.58
N ALA A 381 5.43 17.79 -6.41
CA ALA A 381 6.75 17.26 -6.77
C ALA A 381 7.12 16.01 -5.93
N VAL A 382 6.81 16.01 -4.63
CA VAL A 382 6.96 14.83 -3.75
C VAL A 382 6.08 13.68 -4.24
N CYS A 383 4.82 13.96 -4.60
CA CYS A 383 3.88 12.96 -5.08
C CYS A 383 4.34 12.34 -6.41
N ALA A 384 4.81 13.16 -7.35
CA ALA A 384 5.36 12.67 -8.62
C ALA A 384 6.60 11.78 -8.39
N ALA A 385 7.51 12.19 -7.49
CA ALA A 385 8.71 11.40 -7.18
C ALA A 385 8.36 10.07 -6.52
N SER A 386 7.22 10.01 -5.82
CA SER A 386 6.66 8.83 -5.17
C SER A 386 5.91 7.90 -6.12
N GLY A 387 5.73 8.28 -7.39
CA GLY A 387 4.98 7.50 -8.38
C GLY A 387 3.46 7.59 -8.22
N TYR A 388 2.95 8.66 -7.60
CA TYR A 388 1.51 8.86 -7.42
C TYR A 388 0.86 9.43 -8.67
N GLU A 389 -0.43 9.15 -8.85
CA GLU A 389 -1.21 9.60 -10.01
C GLU A 389 -2.01 10.86 -9.68
N LEU A 390 -1.76 11.95 -10.41
CA LEU A 390 -2.52 13.19 -10.29
C LEU A 390 -3.79 13.13 -11.13
N GLU A 391 -4.92 13.50 -10.51
CA GLU A 391 -6.19 13.78 -11.16
C GLU A 391 -6.56 15.25 -10.88
N GLU A 392 -6.60 16.06 -11.94
CA GLU A 392 -7.04 17.46 -11.86
C GLU A 392 -8.58 17.52 -11.83
N ARG A 393 -9.15 18.14 -10.80
CA ARG A 393 -10.60 18.37 -10.67
C ARG A 393 -10.87 19.84 -10.41
N ASP A 394 -11.23 20.61 -11.43
CA ASP A 394 -11.59 22.04 -11.33
C ASP A 394 -10.73 22.84 -10.31
N ALA A 395 -11.21 23.00 -9.07
CA ALA A 395 -10.57 23.77 -7.99
C ALA A 395 -9.71 22.95 -7.00
N GLN A 396 -9.52 21.66 -7.24
CA GLN A 396 -8.77 20.73 -6.37
C GLN A 396 -7.88 19.79 -7.20
N HIS A 397 -6.76 19.41 -6.61
CA HIS A 397 -5.95 18.30 -7.12
C HIS A 397 -6.21 17.08 -6.24
N VAL A 398 -6.58 15.96 -6.86
CA VAL A 398 -6.68 14.66 -6.19
C VAL A 398 -5.48 13.85 -6.60
N VAL A 399 -4.65 13.46 -5.64
CA VAL A 399 -3.48 12.61 -5.88
C VAL A 399 -3.80 11.21 -5.35
N HIS A 400 -3.76 10.22 -6.23
CA HIS A 400 -3.98 8.82 -5.89
C HIS A 400 -2.64 8.16 -5.59
N ALA A 401 -2.53 7.58 -4.41
CA ALA A 401 -1.38 6.82 -3.96
C ALA A 401 -1.82 5.36 -3.69
N PRO A 402 -0.88 4.42 -3.51
CA PRO A 402 -1.26 3.08 -3.08
C PRO A 402 -1.78 3.10 -1.63
N GLY A 403 -3.04 2.76 -1.42
CA GLY A 403 -3.65 2.67 -0.07
C GLY A 403 -4.47 3.89 0.35
N PHE A 404 -4.32 5.03 -0.32
CA PHE A 404 -4.91 6.30 0.09
C PHE A 404 -4.89 7.36 -1.02
N ARG A 405 -5.59 8.47 -0.81
CA ARG A 405 -5.49 9.66 -1.66
C ARG A 405 -5.22 10.93 -0.87
N LEU A 406 -4.66 11.93 -1.54
CA LEU A 406 -4.55 13.29 -1.05
C LEU A 406 -5.53 14.18 -1.80
N VAL A 407 -6.28 15.02 -1.08
CA VAL A 407 -7.12 16.06 -1.68
C VAL A 407 -6.52 17.41 -1.35
N LEU A 408 -5.94 18.07 -2.35
CA LEU A 408 -5.22 19.32 -2.21
C LEU A 408 -6.13 20.49 -2.58
N GLY A 409 -6.64 21.18 -1.56
CA GLY A 409 -7.35 22.44 -1.69
C GLY A 409 -6.40 23.65 -1.70
N VAL A 410 -6.91 24.78 -2.18
CA VAL A 410 -6.18 26.06 -2.22
C VAL A 410 -6.43 26.86 -0.94
N ALA A 411 -5.36 27.42 -0.37
CA ALA A 411 -5.41 28.37 0.73
C ALA A 411 -4.69 29.68 0.35
N ALA A 412 -5.10 30.80 0.94
CA ALA A 412 -4.48 32.11 0.71
C ALA A 412 -3.16 32.32 1.48
N SER A 413 -2.88 31.45 2.45
CA SER A 413 -1.69 31.47 3.29
C SER A 413 -1.19 30.05 3.52
N PRO A 414 0.08 29.87 3.95
CA PRO A 414 0.58 28.54 4.26
C PRO A 414 -0.34 27.81 5.25
N GLY A 415 -0.63 26.55 4.95
CA GLY A 415 -1.53 25.70 5.72
C GLY A 415 -1.02 24.26 5.81
N GLY A 416 -1.93 23.33 6.01
CA GLY A 416 -1.59 21.93 6.28
C GLY A 416 -2.81 21.03 6.16
N ILE A 417 -2.80 19.95 6.93
CA ILE A 417 -3.89 18.96 6.94
C ILE A 417 -5.14 19.56 7.61
N THR A 418 -6.28 19.52 6.92
CA THR A 418 -7.57 20.03 7.38
C THR A 418 -8.56 18.93 7.73
N GLY A 419 -8.29 17.70 7.33
CA GLY A 419 -9.15 16.57 7.69
C GLY A 419 -8.70 15.24 7.10
N LEU A 420 -9.40 14.19 7.52
CA LEU A 420 -9.16 12.81 7.10
C LEU A 420 -10.46 12.13 6.70
N GLU A 421 -10.35 11.15 5.80
CA GLU A 421 -11.37 10.11 5.62
C GLU A 421 -10.83 8.79 6.17
N LEU A 422 -11.61 8.15 7.04
CA LEU A 422 -11.24 6.94 7.75
C LEU A 422 -12.10 5.77 7.24
N ALA A 423 -11.46 4.67 6.89
CA ALA A 423 -12.14 3.39 6.68
C ALA A 423 -12.53 2.79 8.04
N LEU A 424 -13.75 2.24 8.11
CA LEU A 424 -14.22 1.48 9.26
C LEU A 424 -14.32 -0.02 8.93
N SER A 425 -13.91 -0.86 9.88
CA SER A 425 -14.00 -2.32 9.78
C SER A 425 -15.45 -2.83 9.75
N ARG A 426 -16.37 -2.04 10.28
CA ARG A 426 -17.81 -2.30 10.31
C ARG A 426 -18.60 -0.99 10.25
N PRO A 427 -19.86 -1.04 9.82
CA PRO A 427 -20.72 0.13 9.92
C PRO A 427 -20.85 0.66 11.34
N LEU A 428 -20.81 1.99 11.48
CA LEU A 428 -20.97 2.67 12.75
C LEU A 428 -21.88 3.88 12.56
N ALA A 429 -23.11 3.79 13.08
CA ALA A 429 -24.04 4.91 13.09
C ALA A 429 -23.90 5.66 14.42
N ARG A 430 -23.53 6.94 14.37
CA ARG A 430 -23.36 7.80 15.54
C ARG A 430 -23.49 9.26 15.12
N GLU A 431 -24.02 10.08 16.03
CA GLU A 431 -23.94 11.55 15.91
C GLU A 431 -22.49 12.04 15.88
N PRO A 432 -22.20 13.16 15.18
CA PRO A 432 -20.88 13.76 15.18
C PRO A 432 -20.36 14.01 16.61
N LEU A 433 -19.08 13.69 16.82
CA LEU A 433 -18.39 13.93 18.08
C LEU A 433 -17.52 15.17 17.96
N GLU A 434 -17.73 16.11 18.87
CA GLU A 434 -17.00 17.37 18.95
C GLU A 434 -15.99 17.33 20.09
N LEU A 435 -14.70 17.42 19.75
CA LEU A 435 -13.56 17.35 20.67
C LEU A 435 -12.69 18.59 20.43
N GLY A 436 -13.09 19.73 21.00
CA GLY A 436 -12.42 21.01 20.74
C GLY A 436 -12.48 21.40 19.26
N GLN A 437 -11.34 21.62 18.62
CA GLN A 437 -11.25 21.92 17.19
C GLN A 437 -11.53 20.71 16.29
N VAL A 438 -11.55 19.49 16.83
CA VAL A 438 -11.76 18.27 16.04
C VAL A 438 -13.24 17.89 16.03
N THR A 439 -13.78 17.70 14.83
CA THR A 439 -15.09 17.08 14.62
C THR A 439 -14.90 15.72 13.96
N LEU A 440 -15.46 14.67 14.54
CA LEU A 440 -15.49 13.32 13.98
C LEU A 440 -16.92 12.94 13.61
N SER A 441 -17.21 12.80 12.32
CA SER A 441 -18.54 12.44 11.79
C SER A 441 -18.53 11.04 11.20
N PHE A 442 -19.66 10.32 11.28
CA PHE A 442 -19.75 8.92 10.89
C PHE A 442 -20.75 8.72 9.75
N HIS A 443 -20.41 7.85 8.81
CA HIS A 443 -21.30 7.39 7.75
C HIS A 443 -21.06 5.91 7.46
N ALA A 444 -21.90 5.31 6.60
CA ALA A 444 -22.05 3.86 6.40
C ALA A 444 -20.85 3.00 6.82
N ARG A 445 -19.72 3.02 6.10
CA ARG A 445 -18.47 2.29 6.45
C ARG A 445 -17.26 3.22 6.58
N GLY A 446 -17.49 4.49 6.90
CA GLY A 446 -16.42 5.48 6.99
C GLY A 446 -16.67 6.53 8.07
N ALA A 447 -15.63 7.29 8.38
CA ALA A 447 -15.74 8.44 9.26
C ALA A 447 -14.87 9.57 8.74
N SER A 448 -15.38 10.81 8.84
CA SER A 448 -14.65 12.00 8.46
C SER A 448 -14.17 12.74 9.70
N LEU A 449 -12.87 13.02 9.74
CA LEU A 449 -12.27 13.94 10.71
C LEU A 449 -12.10 15.30 10.06
N VAL A 450 -12.52 16.36 10.74
CA VAL A 450 -12.33 17.75 10.29
C VAL A 450 -11.68 18.54 11.42
N LEU A 451 -10.60 19.24 11.09
CA LEU A 451 -9.99 20.22 11.97
C LEU A 451 -10.59 21.59 11.66
N ARG A 452 -11.31 22.15 12.63
CA ARG A 452 -11.88 23.50 12.55
C ARG A 452 -10.78 24.53 12.84
N PRO A 453 -10.78 25.67 12.12
CA PRO A 453 -9.81 26.74 12.34
C PRO A 453 -9.87 27.33 13.74
#